data_AF-A0AAD7CHS0-F1
#
_entry.id   AF-A0AAD7CHS0-F1
#
_cell.length_a   1.000
_cell.length_b   1.000
_cell.length_c   1.000
_cell.angle_alpha   90.00
_cell.angle_beta   90.00
_cell.angle_gamma   90.00
#
_symmetry.space_group_name_H-M   'P 1'
#
loop_
_entity.id
_entity.type
_entity.pdbx_description
1 polymer ?
#
loop_
_entity_poly.entity_id
_entity_poly.type
_entity_poly.pdbx_seq_one_letter_code
_entity_poly.pdbx_strand_id
1 'polypeptide(L)'
;MSLSFRLLRRILLGLVISVSATSVVLSVLLKPHLNHPEATYVLITILDTLISLSIFALTRKPLLDSPQKVATEVLGLFAMLPFSLILTLYVLGLSLPTYPQSTATALWIFAILQGFIFTGTILHTLYTMGLMAAAMLTVCVFDRDVWSRDIDSSPSPFPMGLLLSFICPCFSRPSDEEATPIEQVEARVCLPGCNCSGLKPHLTPDTSPRLETEPSMGMVRGVSSRSLVRVPNDVERRMSIAVSLSSV
;
A
#
# COMPACT_ATOMS: atom_id res chain seq x y z
N MET A 1 -18.71 -1.76 2.62
CA MET A 1 -17.65 -1.99 1.61
C MET A 1 -16.43 -1.19 2.01
N SER A 2 -15.35 -1.84 2.47
CA SER A 2 -14.10 -1.14 2.77
C SER A 2 -13.39 -0.79 1.46
N LEU A 3 -13.00 0.48 1.30
CA LEU A 3 -12.15 0.88 0.18
C LEU A 3 -10.81 0.14 0.31
N SER A 4 -10.46 -0.65 -0.71
CA SER A 4 -9.16 -1.31 -0.72
C SER A 4 -8.04 -0.26 -0.69
N PHE A 5 -7.02 -0.49 0.13
CA PHE A 5 -5.87 0.41 0.22
C PHE A 5 -5.22 0.67 -1.15
N ARG A 6 -5.19 -0.36 -2.01
CA ARG A 6 -4.71 -0.27 -3.39
C ARG A 6 -5.46 0.76 -4.23
N LEU A 7 -6.80 0.80 -4.12
CA LEU A 7 -7.61 1.77 -4.83
C LEU A 7 -7.37 3.18 -4.29
N LEU A 8 -7.34 3.34 -2.96
CA LEU A 8 -7.04 4.62 -2.30
C LEU A 8 -5.69 5.17 -2.75
N ARG A 9 -4.64 4.34 -2.75
CA ARG A 9 -3.29 4.70 -3.22
C ARG A 9 -3.32 5.17 -4.67
N ARG A 10 -3.99 4.45 -5.58
CA ARG A 10 -4.08 4.82 -6.99
C ARG A 10 -4.80 6.15 -7.20
N ILE A 11 -5.88 6.39 -6.45
CA ILE A 11 -6.60 7.66 -6.50
C ILE A 11 -5.71 8.80 -6.01
N LEU A 12 -5.03 8.63 -4.86
CA LEU A 12 -4.14 9.66 -4.31
C LEU A 12 -2.99 10.01 -5.26
N LEU A 13 -2.28 9.00 -5.78
CA LEU A 13 -1.20 9.23 -6.75
C LEU A 13 -1.72 9.85 -8.05
N GLY A 14 -2.90 9.42 -8.54
CA GLY A 14 -3.55 10.03 -9.70
C GLY A 14 -3.92 11.50 -9.48
N LEU A 15 -4.40 11.85 -8.28
CA LEU A 15 -4.68 13.24 -7.90
C LEU A 15 -3.40 14.07 -7.85
N VAL A 16 -2.32 13.53 -7.28
CA VAL A 16 -1.00 14.22 -7.26
C VAL A 16 -0.50 14.48 -8.68
N ILE A 17 -0.59 13.49 -9.58
CA ILE A 17 -0.22 13.66 -10.99
C ILE A 17 -1.06 14.74 -11.65
N SER A 18 -2.39 14.70 -11.48
CA SER A 18 -3.31 15.66 -12.09
C SER A 18 -3.03 17.09 -11.62
N VAL A 19 -2.93 17.31 -10.30
CA VAL A 19 -2.63 18.61 -9.69
C VAL A 19 -1.26 19.14 -10.13
N SER A 20 -0.27 18.25 -10.25
CA SER A 20 1.08 18.66 -10.68
C SER A 20 1.09 19.02 -12.17
N ALA A 21 0.43 18.24 -13.02
CA ALA A 21 0.34 18.50 -14.45
C ALA A 21 -0.42 19.80 -14.76
N THR A 22 -1.53 20.07 -14.06
CA THR A 22 -2.22 21.36 -14.20
C THR A 22 -1.34 22.52 -13.75
N SER A 23 -0.58 22.34 -12.68
CA SER A 23 0.39 23.35 -12.20
C SER A 23 1.50 23.61 -13.23
N VAL A 24 2.00 22.58 -13.92
CA VAL A 24 2.97 22.74 -15.03
C VAL A 24 2.37 23.57 -16.15
N VAL A 25 1.15 23.23 -16.61
CA VAL A 25 0.46 23.96 -17.69
C VAL A 25 0.24 25.43 -17.29
N LEU A 26 -0.26 25.69 -16.08
CA LEU A 26 -0.45 27.05 -15.57
C LEU A 26 0.87 27.82 -15.44
N SER A 27 1.96 27.16 -15.04
CA SER A 27 3.29 27.77 -14.96
C SER A 27 3.83 28.19 -16.33
N VAL A 28 3.59 27.38 -17.37
CA VAL A 28 3.94 27.72 -18.76
C VAL A 28 3.09 28.90 -19.26
N LEU A 29 1.79 28.91 -18.98
CA LEU A 29 0.89 30.01 -19.35
C LEU A 29 1.25 31.32 -18.65
N LEU A 30 1.74 31.25 -17.41
CA LEU A 30 2.13 32.43 -16.63
C LEU A 30 3.54 32.95 -16.99
N LYS A 31 4.39 32.14 -17.62
CA LYS A 31 5.78 32.48 -17.98
C LYS A 31 5.97 33.90 -18.57
N PRO A 32 5.22 34.35 -19.60
CA PRO A 32 5.43 35.68 -20.18
C PRO A 32 5.06 36.84 -19.23
N HIS A 33 4.36 36.54 -18.13
CA HIS A 33 3.91 37.52 -17.14
C HIS A 33 4.77 37.57 -15.88
N LEU A 34 5.77 36.69 -15.73
CA LEU A 34 6.64 36.69 -14.55
C LEU A 34 7.80 37.69 -14.70
N ASN A 35 8.18 38.34 -13.59
CA ASN A 35 9.37 39.19 -13.52
C ASN A 35 10.66 38.41 -13.86
N HIS A 36 10.69 37.13 -13.49
CA HIS A 36 11.80 36.22 -13.75
C HIS A 36 11.28 34.97 -14.47
N PRO A 37 11.33 34.93 -15.82
CA PRO A 37 10.81 33.78 -16.58
C PRO A 37 11.58 32.49 -16.28
N GLU A 38 12.81 32.58 -15.77
CA GLU A 38 13.61 31.44 -15.33
C GLU A 38 12.99 30.69 -14.14
N ALA A 39 12.18 31.38 -13.32
CA ALA A 39 11.44 30.77 -12.21
C ALA A 39 10.51 29.64 -12.68
N THR A 40 9.96 29.76 -13.89
CA THR A 40 9.11 28.73 -14.50
C THR A 40 9.86 27.41 -14.69
N TYR A 41 11.15 27.43 -15.03
CA TYR A 41 11.91 26.18 -15.21
C TYR A 41 12.14 25.45 -13.89
N VAL A 42 12.37 26.19 -12.80
CA VAL A 42 12.50 25.61 -11.45
C VAL A 42 11.18 24.94 -11.03
N LEU A 43 10.06 25.63 -11.23
CA LEU A 43 8.71 25.11 -10.98
C LEU A 43 8.45 23.81 -11.75
N ILE A 44 8.66 23.83 -13.07
CA ILE A 44 8.42 22.69 -13.94
C ILE A 44 9.30 21.51 -13.54
N THR A 45 10.60 21.73 -13.27
CA THR A 45 11.53 20.65 -12.91
C THR A 45 11.07 19.94 -11.63
N ILE A 46 10.69 20.68 -10.59
CA ILE A 46 10.21 20.07 -9.34
C ILE A 46 8.88 19.33 -9.58
N LEU A 47 7.93 19.93 -10.28
CA LEU A 47 6.64 19.29 -10.58
C LEU A 47 6.80 18.02 -11.44
N ASP A 48 7.69 18.05 -12.44
CA ASP A 48 7.98 16.91 -13.31
C ASP A 48 8.61 15.75 -12.54
N THR A 49 9.47 16.02 -11.55
CA THR A 49 10.01 14.96 -10.69
C THR A 49 8.93 14.32 -9.82
N LEU A 50 7.97 15.10 -9.31
CA LEU A 50 6.81 14.58 -8.57
C LEU A 50 5.89 13.72 -9.46
N ILE A 51 5.62 14.17 -10.68
CA ILE A 51 4.85 13.42 -11.68
C ILE A 51 5.57 12.12 -12.00
N SER A 52 6.87 12.18 -12.33
CA SER A 52 7.67 11.02 -12.73
C SER A 52 7.74 9.97 -11.62
N LEU A 53 7.94 10.38 -10.36
CA LEU A 53 7.95 9.47 -9.22
C LEU A 53 6.57 8.80 -9.02
N SER A 54 5.50 9.57 -9.16
CA SER A 54 4.13 9.06 -9.00
C SER A 54 3.76 8.08 -10.13
N ILE A 55 4.11 8.41 -11.38
CA ILE A 55 3.95 7.51 -12.53
C ILE A 55 4.77 6.25 -12.32
N PHE A 56 6.05 6.37 -11.93
CA PHE A 56 6.91 5.23 -11.66
C PHE A 56 6.32 4.32 -10.58
N ALA A 57 5.82 4.89 -9.47
CA ALA A 57 5.19 4.12 -8.39
C ALA A 57 3.91 3.36 -8.85
N LEU A 58 3.13 3.92 -9.78
CA LEU A 58 1.94 3.28 -10.35
C LEU A 58 2.28 2.22 -11.42
N THR A 59 3.35 2.46 -12.19
CA THR A 59 3.71 1.67 -13.36
C THR A 59 4.74 0.58 -13.09
N ARG A 60 5.50 0.66 -11.99
CA ARG A 60 6.57 -0.29 -11.69
C ARG A 60 6.11 -1.74 -11.70
N LYS A 61 5.01 -2.05 -11.02
CA LYS A 61 4.49 -3.42 -10.95
C LYS A 61 4.03 -3.93 -12.33
N PRO A 62 3.17 -3.22 -13.09
CA PRO A 62 2.73 -3.71 -14.39
C PRO A 62 3.79 -3.68 -15.51
N LEU A 63 4.80 -2.81 -15.44
CA LEU A 63 5.82 -2.70 -16.49
C LEU A 63 7.11 -3.48 -16.20
N LEU A 64 7.53 -3.59 -14.94
CA LEU A 64 8.83 -4.19 -14.56
C LEU A 64 8.67 -5.52 -13.82
N ASP A 65 7.44 -5.99 -13.57
CA ASP A 65 7.11 -7.14 -12.71
C ASP A 65 7.82 -7.13 -11.34
N SER A 66 8.27 -5.95 -10.91
CA SER A 66 8.98 -5.75 -9.65
C SER A 66 7.98 -5.37 -8.57
N PRO A 67 8.05 -5.99 -7.37
CA PRO A 67 7.26 -5.55 -6.23
C PRO A 67 7.64 -4.12 -5.83
N GLN A 68 6.65 -3.32 -5.46
CA GLN A 68 6.86 -1.96 -4.96
C GLN A 68 6.86 -2.02 -3.43
N LYS A 69 8.06 -1.96 -2.84
CA LYS A 69 8.19 -2.13 -1.38
C LYS A 69 7.66 -0.91 -0.63
N VAL A 70 7.04 -1.13 0.53
CA VAL A 70 6.58 -0.04 1.42
C VAL A 70 7.72 0.92 1.74
N ALA A 71 8.92 0.40 2.07
CA ALA A 71 10.08 1.24 2.36
C ALA A 71 10.49 2.14 1.18
N THR A 72 10.46 1.62 -0.05
CA THR A 72 10.81 2.41 -1.23
C THR A 72 9.80 3.52 -1.52
N GLU A 73 8.51 3.26 -1.26
CA GLU A 73 7.46 4.28 -1.39
C GLU A 73 7.63 5.39 -0.35
N VAL A 74 7.77 5.01 0.94
CA VAL A 74 7.94 5.96 2.05
C VAL A 74 9.20 6.81 1.85
N LEU A 75 10.31 6.19 1.47
CA LEU A 75 11.56 6.92 1.21
C LEU A 75 11.40 7.90 0.05
N GLY A 76 10.75 7.50 -1.05
CA GLY A 76 10.49 8.39 -2.18
C GLY A 76 9.61 9.57 -1.79
N LEU A 77 8.52 9.33 -1.04
CA LEU A 77 7.63 10.39 -0.57
C LEU A 77 8.35 11.36 0.39
N PHE A 78 9.11 10.83 1.34
CA PHE A 78 9.86 11.64 2.30
C PHE A 78 10.96 12.46 1.63
N ALA A 79 11.69 11.88 0.67
CA ALA A 79 12.70 12.58 -0.10
C ALA A 79 12.12 13.76 -0.91
N MET A 80 10.88 13.62 -1.40
CA MET A 80 10.19 14.67 -2.16
C MET A 80 9.53 15.75 -1.29
N LEU A 81 9.24 15.46 -0.02
CA LEU A 81 8.59 16.39 0.90
C LEU A 81 9.28 17.77 1.01
N PRO A 82 10.61 17.89 1.21
CA PRO A 82 11.26 19.19 1.28
C PRO A 82 11.14 19.97 -0.04
N PHE A 83 11.17 19.30 -1.18
CA PHE A 83 11.02 19.96 -2.48
C PHE A 83 9.61 20.52 -2.67
N SER A 84 8.57 19.79 -2.25
CA SER A 84 7.18 20.30 -2.26
C SER A 84 6.99 21.51 -1.34
N LEU A 85 7.64 21.51 -0.18
CA LEU A 85 7.62 22.67 0.74
C LEU A 85 8.37 23.87 0.17
N ILE A 86 9.57 23.66 -0.37
CA ILE A 86 10.34 24.70 -1.05
C ILE A 86 9.52 25.27 -2.21
N LEU A 87 8.86 24.44 -3.01
CA LEU A 87 8.00 24.87 -4.10
C LEU A 87 6.87 25.79 -3.62
N THR A 88 6.21 25.43 -2.52
CA THR A 88 5.15 26.24 -1.91
C THR A 88 5.69 27.60 -1.44
N LEU A 89 6.80 27.60 -0.68
CA LEU A 89 7.43 28.83 -0.22
C LEU A 89 7.93 29.70 -1.37
N TYR A 90 8.50 29.08 -2.40
CA TYR A 90 9.00 29.74 -3.59
C TYR A 90 7.87 30.49 -4.30
N VAL A 91 6.73 29.82 -4.51
CA VAL A 91 5.55 30.39 -5.17
C VAL A 91 4.87 31.49 -4.36
N LEU A 92 4.93 31.42 -3.03
CA LEU A 92 4.50 32.52 -2.16
C LEU A 92 5.43 33.74 -2.25
N GLY A 93 6.71 33.52 -2.53
CA GLY A 93 7.69 34.59 -2.73
C GLY A 93 7.71 35.19 -4.15
N LEU A 94 7.05 34.56 -5.12
CA LEU A 94 6.95 35.09 -6.49
C LEU A 94 6.03 36.31 -6.52
N SER A 95 6.45 37.34 -7.25
CA SER A 95 5.68 38.56 -7.50
C SER A 95 5.46 38.75 -8.99
N LEU A 96 4.27 39.25 -9.34
CA LEU A 96 3.93 39.67 -10.70
C LEU A 96 4.30 41.14 -10.90
N PRO A 97 4.71 41.54 -12.12
CA PRO A 97 4.95 42.94 -12.48
C PRO A 97 3.66 43.76 -12.33
N THR A 98 3.79 44.95 -11.74
CA THR A 98 2.70 45.91 -11.58
C THR A 98 2.47 46.71 -12.86
N TYR A 99 2.07 46.07 -13.96
CA TYR A 99 1.79 46.76 -15.24
C TYR A 99 0.28 46.96 -15.48
N PRO A 100 -0.18 48.15 -15.91
CA PRO A 100 -1.60 48.52 -15.83
C PRO A 100 -2.55 47.84 -16.85
N GLN A 101 -2.08 47.10 -17.86
CA GLN A 101 -2.95 46.70 -18.99
C GLN A 101 -3.17 45.18 -19.20
N SER A 102 -2.55 44.28 -18.43
CA SER A 102 -2.73 42.81 -18.61
C SER A 102 -2.92 42.03 -17.30
N THR A 103 -3.29 42.69 -16.20
CA THR A 103 -3.08 42.15 -14.85
C THR A 103 -4.18 41.26 -14.30
N ALA A 104 -5.47 41.51 -14.56
CA ALA A 104 -6.53 40.77 -13.87
C ALA A 104 -6.49 39.26 -14.17
N THR A 105 -6.39 38.86 -15.44
CA THR A 105 -6.33 37.45 -15.83
C THR A 105 -5.06 36.77 -15.32
N ALA A 106 -3.90 37.42 -15.42
CA ALA A 106 -2.64 36.87 -14.95
C ALA A 106 -2.63 36.68 -13.42
N LEU A 107 -3.22 37.61 -12.67
CA LEU A 107 -3.41 37.51 -11.22
C LEU A 107 -4.29 36.31 -10.84
N TRP A 108 -5.39 36.08 -11.55
CA TRP A 108 -6.25 34.92 -11.34
C TRP A 108 -5.54 33.60 -11.66
N ILE A 109 -4.84 33.52 -12.79
CA ILE A 109 -4.05 32.34 -13.17
C ILE A 109 -2.99 32.04 -12.11
N PHE A 110 -2.31 33.08 -11.61
CA PHE A 110 -1.33 32.93 -10.55
C PHE A 110 -1.97 32.45 -9.24
N ALA A 111 -3.07 33.06 -8.79
CA ALA A 111 -3.77 32.62 -7.58
C ALA A 111 -4.23 31.15 -7.68
N ILE A 112 -4.74 30.74 -8.84
CA ILE A 112 -5.12 29.35 -9.11
C ILE A 112 -3.90 28.42 -9.03
N LEU A 113 -2.78 28.81 -9.65
CA LEU A 113 -1.51 28.07 -9.56
C LEU A 113 -1.06 27.89 -8.10
N GLN A 114 -1.09 28.96 -7.30
CA GLN A 114 -0.75 28.89 -5.86
C GLN A 114 -1.66 27.90 -5.13
N GLY A 115 -2.97 27.95 -5.41
CA GLY A 115 -3.95 27.03 -4.84
C GLY A 115 -3.68 25.56 -5.19
N PHE A 116 -3.34 25.25 -6.45
CA PHE A 116 -2.98 23.90 -6.86
C PHE A 116 -1.68 23.42 -6.20
N ILE A 117 -0.63 24.24 -6.16
CA ILE A 117 0.65 23.88 -5.53
C ILE A 117 0.48 23.63 -4.03
N PHE A 118 -0.30 24.47 -3.35
CA PHE A 118 -0.62 24.30 -1.94
C PHE A 118 -1.41 23.01 -1.69
N THR A 119 -2.44 22.77 -2.51
CA THR A 119 -3.25 21.54 -2.43
C THR A 119 -2.42 20.29 -2.69
N GLY A 120 -1.54 20.32 -3.70
CA GLY A 120 -0.62 19.23 -4.01
C GLY A 120 0.34 18.95 -2.85
N THR A 121 0.87 19.98 -2.21
CA THR A 121 1.76 19.86 -1.04
C THR A 121 1.03 19.28 0.17
N ILE A 122 -0.22 19.68 0.42
CA ILE A 122 -1.06 19.07 1.48
C ILE A 122 -1.32 17.60 1.18
N LEU A 123 -1.73 17.26 -0.04
CA LEU A 123 -1.99 15.87 -0.45
C LEU A 123 -0.74 15.01 -0.28
N HIS A 124 0.42 15.49 -0.72
CA HIS A 124 1.70 14.79 -0.58
C HIS A 124 2.07 14.58 0.89
N THR A 125 1.91 15.62 1.72
CA THR A 125 2.21 15.56 3.15
C THR A 125 1.29 14.57 3.88
N LEU A 126 -0.03 14.67 3.65
CA LEU A 126 -1.02 13.76 4.24
C LEU A 126 -0.77 12.32 3.82
N TYR A 127 -0.42 12.11 2.54
CA TYR A 127 -0.12 10.76 2.05
C TYR A 127 1.16 10.20 2.70
N THR A 128 2.23 11.00 2.78
CA THR A 128 3.49 10.61 3.43
C THR A 128 3.26 10.26 4.91
N MET A 129 2.59 11.13 5.65
CA MET A 129 2.30 10.94 7.07
C MET A 129 1.37 9.75 7.31
N GLY A 130 0.32 9.62 6.51
CA GLY A 130 -0.62 8.51 6.62
C GLY A 130 0.02 7.15 6.34
N LEU A 131 0.86 7.07 5.29
CA LEU A 131 1.59 5.84 4.97
C LEU A 131 2.61 5.49 6.05
N MET A 132 3.37 6.48 6.54
CA MET A 132 4.33 6.27 7.62
C MET A 132 3.65 5.81 8.91
N ALA A 133 2.54 6.45 9.30
CA ALA A 133 1.78 6.06 10.48
C ALA A 133 1.20 4.64 10.35
N ALA A 134 0.61 4.30 9.20
CA ALA A 134 0.11 2.96 8.93
C ALA A 134 1.22 1.90 8.98
N ALA A 135 2.38 2.18 8.39
CA ALA A 135 3.55 1.30 8.41
C ALA A 135 4.05 1.09 9.84
N MET A 136 4.28 2.16 10.60
CA MET A 136 4.75 2.07 11.99
C MET A 136 3.77 1.32 12.88
N LEU A 137 2.46 1.57 12.76
CA LEU A 137 1.46 0.85 13.53
C LEU A 137 1.46 -0.65 13.17
N THR A 138 1.61 -0.96 11.88
CA THR A 138 1.72 -2.35 11.41
C THR A 138 2.96 -3.04 11.93
N VAL A 139 4.13 -2.37 11.96
CA VAL A 139 5.37 -2.88 12.57
C VAL A 139 5.18 -3.21 14.04
N CYS A 140 4.54 -2.31 14.78
CA CYS A 140 4.38 -2.44 16.23
C CYS A 140 3.41 -3.57 16.61
N VAL A 141 2.36 -3.79 15.82
CA VAL A 141 1.23 -4.66 16.22
C VAL A 141 1.19 -5.99 15.46
N PHE A 142 1.50 -6.01 14.17
CA PHE A 142 1.15 -7.14 13.30
C PHE A 142 2.34 -7.78 12.58
N ASP A 143 3.26 -6.98 12.04
CA ASP A 143 4.24 -7.46 11.07
C ASP A 143 5.51 -6.60 11.03
N ARG A 144 6.59 -7.11 11.62
CA ARG A 144 7.89 -6.42 11.67
C ARG A 144 8.53 -6.25 10.29
N ASP A 145 8.20 -7.12 9.33
CA ASP A 145 8.79 -7.13 8.00
C ASP A 145 8.00 -6.32 6.96
N VAL A 146 7.00 -5.54 7.40
CA VAL A 146 6.09 -4.76 6.53
C VAL A 146 6.85 -3.83 5.56
N TRP A 147 8.01 -3.32 5.96
CA TRP A 147 8.88 -2.47 5.13
C TRP A 147 9.30 -3.13 3.81
N SER A 148 9.48 -4.45 3.85
CA SER A 148 9.93 -5.25 2.70
C SER A 148 8.77 -5.77 1.85
N ARG A 149 7.54 -5.70 2.37
CA ARG A 149 6.34 -6.19 1.67
C ARG A 149 5.99 -5.31 0.47
N ASP A 150 5.40 -5.95 -0.52
CA ASP A 150 4.83 -5.26 -1.68
C ASP A 150 3.57 -4.50 -1.26
N ILE A 151 3.55 -3.20 -1.50
CA ILE A 151 2.44 -2.30 -1.16
C ILE A 151 1.15 -2.65 -1.93
N ASP A 152 1.31 -3.26 -3.10
CA ASP A 152 0.22 -3.69 -3.99
C ASP A 152 -0.10 -5.20 -3.86
N SER A 153 0.35 -5.88 -2.79
CA SER A 153 0.02 -7.29 -2.55
C SER A 153 -1.47 -7.46 -2.21
N SER A 154 -2.00 -8.64 -2.50
CA SER A 154 -3.30 -9.10 -2.00
C SER A 154 -3.04 -10.36 -1.15
N PRO A 155 -3.27 -10.33 0.17
CA PRO A 155 -3.86 -9.24 0.95
C PRO A 155 -2.96 -7.99 1.09
N SER A 156 -3.58 -6.84 1.32
CA SER A 156 -2.90 -5.56 1.59
C SER A 156 -2.01 -5.67 2.84
N PRO A 157 -0.80 -5.10 2.85
CA PRO A 157 0.04 -5.07 4.05
C PRO A 157 -0.59 -4.27 5.19
N PHE A 158 -1.53 -3.38 4.89
CA PHE A 158 -2.24 -2.55 5.86
C PHE A 158 -3.69 -3.03 6.01
N PRO A 159 -4.02 -3.74 7.11
CA PRO A 159 -5.41 -4.11 7.41
C PRO A 159 -6.16 -2.89 7.95
N MET A 160 -6.61 -2.00 7.05
CA MET A 160 -7.16 -0.68 7.42
C MET A 160 -8.31 -0.75 8.44
N GLY A 161 -9.14 -1.80 8.42
CA GLY A 161 -10.19 -1.99 9.44
C GLY A 161 -9.63 -2.15 10.86
N LEU A 162 -8.57 -2.94 11.00
CA LEU A 162 -7.88 -3.12 12.29
C LEU A 162 -7.12 -1.84 12.69
N LEU A 163 -6.45 -1.18 11.73
CA LEU A 163 -5.75 0.08 12.02
C LEU A 163 -6.73 1.17 12.50
N LEU A 164 -7.88 1.32 11.85
CA LEU A 164 -8.91 2.27 12.24
C LEU A 164 -9.51 1.96 13.62
N SER A 165 -9.74 0.68 13.92
CA SER A 165 -10.23 0.24 15.23
C SER A 165 -9.27 0.62 16.38
N PHE A 166 -7.96 0.62 16.09
CA PHE A 166 -6.94 0.98 17.07
C PHE A 166 -6.81 2.49 17.27
N ILE A 167 -6.87 3.27 16.19
CA ILE A 167 -6.73 4.74 16.26
C ILE A 167 -7.96 5.39 16.90
N CYS A 168 -9.15 4.88 16.57
CA CYS A 168 -10.38 5.45 17.08
C CYS A 168 -11.34 4.33 17.50
N PRO A 169 -11.30 3.94 18.79
CA PRO A 169 -12.13 2.85 19.30
C PRO A 169 -13.63 3.12 19.11
N CYS A 170 -14.05 4.38 18.97
CA CYS A 170 -15.45 4.74 18.70
C CYS A 170 -15.96 4.30 17.32
N PHE A 171 -15.07 4.10 16.33
CA PHE A 171 -15.45 3.57 15.01
C PHE A 171 -15.41 2.04 14.96
N SER A 172 -14.91 1.39 16.02
CA SER A 172 -15.11 -0.04 16.23
C SER A 172 -16.56 -0.25 16.63
N ARG A 173 -17.45 -0.10 15.65
CA ARG A 173 -18.83 -0.52 15.83
C ARG A 173 -18.73 -2.00 16.22
N PRO A 174 -19.25 -2.42 17.39
CA PRO A 174 -19.44 -3.85 17.62
C PRO A 174 -20.23 -4.32 16.41
N SER A 175 -19.60 -5.13 15.56
CA SER A 175 -20.38 -5.84 14.57
C SER A 175 -21.22 -6.78 15.42
N ASP A 176 -22.42 -6.33 15.76
CA ASP A 176 -23.54 -7.18 16.16
C ASP A 176 -24.00 -8.03 14.96
N GLU A 177 -23.17 -8.18 13.91
CA GLU A 177 -23.03 -9.47 13.26
C GLU A 177 -22.74 -10.45 14.38
N GLU A 178 -23.82 -11.01 14.92
CA GLU A 178 -23.95 -12.44 15.12
C GLU A 178 -22.65 -13.08 14.66
N ALA A 179 -21.84 -13.47 15.64
CA ALA A 179 -21.36 -14.83 15.60
C ALA A 179 -22.62 -15.68 15.32
N THR A 180 -23.05 -15.73 14.05
CA THR A 180 -23.31 -16.97 13.39
C THR A 180 -22.15 -17.76 13.91
N PRO A 181 -22.37 -18.71 14.86
CA PRO A 181 -21.35 -19.68 15.09
C PRO A 181 -20.99 -20.04 13.67
N ILE A 182 -19.71 -19.89 13.32
CA ILE A 182 -19.18 -20.77 12.32
C ILE A 182 -19.61 -22.10 12.95
N GLU A 183 -20.76 -22.64 12.50
CA GLU A 183 -20.91 -24.06 12.32
C GLU A 183 -19.67 -24.33 11.50
N GLN A 184 -18.58 -24.55 12.24
CA GLN A 184 -17.80 -25.71 12.08
C GLN A 184 -18.83 -26.82 11.89
N VAL A 185 -19.32 -26.92 10.66
CA VAL A 185 -19.12 -28.10 9.87
C VAL A 185 -17.61 -28.35 9.90
N GLU A 186 -17.08 -28.68 11.09
CA GLU A 186 -16.38 -29.92 11.27
C GLU A 186 -17.17 -30.89 10.41
N ALA A 187 -16.78 -31.02 9.15
CA ALA A 187 -16.83 -32.31 8.52
C ALA A 187 -16.06 -33.17 9.52
N ARG A 188 -16.80 -33.76 10.48
CA ARG A 188 -16.30 -34.76 11.39
C ARG A 188 -15.92 -35.91 10.47
N VAL A 189 -14.70 -35.82 9.94
CA VAL A 189 -14.08 -36.89 9.18
C VAL A 189 -13.91 -37.99 10.20
N CYS A 190 -14.91 -38.85 10.30
CA CYS A 190 -14.85 -39.96 11.22
C CYS A 190 -13.79 -40.93 10.72
N LEU A 191 -12.83 -41.19 11.60
CA LEU A 191 -11.77 -42.16 11.36
C LEU A 191 -12.41 -43.54 11.05
N PRO A 192 -11.76 -44.35 10.20
CA PRO A 192 -12.24 -45.69 9.89
C PRO A 192 -12.38 -46.50 11.19
N GLY A 193 -13.61 -46.95 11.49
CA GLY A 193 -13.96 -47.67 12.72
C GLY A 193 -14.86 -46.92 13.70
N CYS A 194 -15.08 -45.61 13.52
CA CYS A 194 -16.04 -44.86 14.34
C CYS A 194 -17.48 -44.99 13.82
N ASN A 195 -18.43 -45.20 14.73
CA ASN A 195 -19.85 -45.39 14.44
C ASN A 195 -20.61 -44.05 14.36
N CYS A 196 -20.13 -43.13 13.54
CA CYS A 196 -20.75 -41.81 13.37
C CYS A 196 -21.84 -41.82 12.30
N SER A 197 -22.88 -41.02 12.48
CA SER A 197 -23.94 -40.77 11.48
C SER A 197 -23.51 -39.84 10.33
N GLY A 198 -22.25 -39.39 10.32
CA GLY A 198 -21.71 -38.46 9.31
C GLY A 198 -21.37 -39.13 7.98
N LEU A 199 -21.27 -38.31 6.92
CA LEU A 199 -20.92 -38.73 5.57
C LEU A 199 -19.56 -39.46 5.57
N LYS A 200 -19.55 -40.77 5.25
CA LYS A 200 -18.30 -41.55 5.17
C LYS A 200 -17.50 -41.06 3.95
N PRO A 201 -16.22 -40.67 4.10
CA PRO A 201 -15.41 -40.30 2.96
C PRO A 201 -15.27 -41.51 2.03
N HIS A 202 -15.72 -41.36 0.79
CA HIS A 202 -15.60 -42.38 -0.25
C HIS A 202 -14.13 -42.43 -0.67
N LEU A 203 -13.33 -43.21 0.06
CA LEU A 203 -11.98 -43.59 -0.34
C LEU A 203 -12.13 -44.40 -1.64
N THR A 204 -11.84 -43.74 -2.77
CA THR A 204 -11.63 -44.44 -4.02
C THR A 204 -10.33 -45.24 -3.89
N PRO A 205 -10.34 -46.55 -4.13
CA PRO A 205 -9.15 -47.38 -3.96
C PRO A 205 -8.05 -46.95 -4.93
N ASP A 206 -6.84 -46.88 -4.36
CA ASP A 206 -5.59 -46.44 -4.95
C ASP A 206 -5.36 -46.86 -6.41
N THR A 207 -5.13 -45.85 -7.26
CA THR A 207 -4.28 -46.04 -8.44
C THR A 207 -2.83 -45.90 -7.96
N SER A 208 -2.08 -47.00 -8.00
CA SER A 208 -0.72 -47.08 -7.46
C SER A 208 0.22 -45.97 -7.95
N PRO A 209 1.07 -45.37 -7.09
CA PRO A 209 2.15 -44.52 -7.56
C PRO A 209 3.22 -45.41 -8.22
N ARG A 210 3.33 -45.29 -9.54
CA ARG A 210 4.38 -45.92 -10.33
C ARG A 210 5.71 -45.21 -9.98
N LEU A 211 6.60 -45.96 -9.34
CA LEU A 211 7.95 -45.54 -8.97
C LEU A 211 8.81 -45.44 -10.25
N GLU A 212 8.82 -44.29 -10.91
CA GLU A 212 9.82 -44.04 -11.96
C GLU A 212 11.12 -43.56 -11.33
N THR A 213 12.12 -44.42 -11.48
CA THR A 213 13.49 -44.27 -11.02
C THR A 213 14.26 -43.54 -12.11
N GLU A 214 14.55 -42.25 -11.93
CA GLU A 214 15.60 -41.57 -12.68
C GLU A 214 16.88 -41.48 -11.83
N PRO A 215 18.05 -41.88 -12.36
CA PRO A 215 19.31 -41.73 -11.68
C PRO A 215 20.07 -40.47 -12.11
N SER A 216 20.79 -39.89 -11.15
CA SER A 216 22.02 -39.07 -11.33
C SER A 216 21.81 -37.63 -11.83
N MET A 217 22.56 -36.60 -11.45
CA MET A 217 23.78 -36.44 -10.65
C MET A 217 23.91 -34.92 -10.41
N GLY A 218 24.26 -34.42 -9.21
CA GLY A 218 24.78 -33.05 -9.13
C GLY A 218 24.56 -32.26 -7.84
N MET A 219 25.59 -32.32 -6.98
CA MET A 219 26.06 -31.26 -6.07
C MET A 219 25.15 -30.79 -4.90
N VAL A 220 25.37 -31.51 -3.80
CA VAL A 220 25.12 -31.11 -2.41
C VAL A 220 25.96 -29.89 -2.03
N ARG A 221 25.31 -28.84 -1.48
CA ARG A 221 25.95 -27.90 -0.56
C ARG A 221 25.01 -27.53 0.59
N GLY A 222 25.21 -28.24 1.70
CA GLY A 222 25.17 -27.69 3.06
C GLY A 222 23.85 -27.13 3.58
N VAL A 223 22.85 -27.97 3.82
CA VAL A 223 21.79 -27.66 4.78
C VAL A 223 22.15 -28.31 6.11
N SER A 224 22.53 -27.47 7.07
CA SER A 224 22.74 -27.84 8.47
C SER A 224 21.44 -28.44 9.03
N SER A 225 21.51 -29.74 9.31
CA SER A 225 20.47 -30.48 10.01
C SER A 225 20.48 -30.11 11.50
N ARG A 226 19.27 -29.84 12.03
CA ARG A 226 18.78 -30.13 13.40
C ARG A 226 17.88 -29.01 13.94
N SER A 227 16.64 -29.02 13.47
CA SER A 227 15.46 -29.09 14.33
C SER A 227 14.26 -29.39 13.43
N LEU A 228 13.85 -30.66 13.37
CA LEU A 228 12.62 -31.10 12.67
C LEU A 228 11.37 -30.77 13.51
N VAL A 229 11.39 -29.64 14.22
CA VAL A 229 10.19 -29.05 14.82
C VAL A 229 9.80 -27.88 13.93
N ARG A 230 8.92 -28.15 12.97
CA ARG A 230 8.27 -27.10 12.20
C ARG A 230 7.49 -26.24 13.19
N VAL A 231 7.99 -25.06 13.51
CA VAL A 231 7.26 -24.08 14.32
C VAL A 231 6.06 -23.63 13.49
N PRO A 232 4.81 -23.83 13.96
CA PRO A 232 3.65 -23.45 13.18
C PRO A 232 3.65 -21.96 12.89
N ASN A 233 3.38 -21.60 11.65
CA ASN A 233 3.30 -20.20 11.22
C ASN A 233 2.10 -19.52 11.93
N ASP A 234 2.09 -18.19 12.07
CA ASP A 234 1.04 -17.49 12.84
C ASP A 234 -0.39 -17.77 12.34
N VAL A 235 -0.54 -18.11 11.06
CA VAL A 235 -1.81 -18.56 10.47
C VAL A 235 -2.22 -19.94 10.99
N GLU A 236 -1.27 -20.88 11.11
CA GLU A 236 -1.49 -22.23 11.66
C GLU A 236 -1.77 -22.16 13.17
N ARG A 237 -1.13 -21.24 13.91
CA ARG A 237 -1.42 -21.01 15.35
C ARG A 237 -2.81 -20.48 15.61
N ARG A 238 -3.36 -19.67 14.70
CA ARG A 238 -4.74 -19.17 14.83
C ARG A 238 -5.80 -20.20 14.43
N MET A 239 -5.39 -21.31 13.82
CA MET A 239 -6.25 -22.45 13.46
C MET A 239 -6.05 -23.67 14.36
N SER A 240 -5.33 -23.55 15.49
CA SER A 240 -5.13 -24.68 16.39
C SER A 240 -6.45 -25.07 17.06
N ILE A 241 -6.97 -26.24 16.70
CA ILE A 241 -8.15 -26.87 17.29
C ILE A 241 -7.81 -27.26 18.73
N ALA A 242 -8.58 -26.76 19.69
CA ALA A 242 -8.44 -27.14 21.09
C ALA A 242 -8.97 -28.57 21.27
N VAL A 243 -8.06 -29.54 21.45
CA VAL A 243 -8.41 -30.91 21.80
C VAL A 243 -8.53 -31.01 23.32
N SER A 244 -9.74 -31.08 23.84
CA SER A 244 -9.97 -31.43 25.24
C SER A 244 -10.06 -32.96 25.38
N LEU A 245 -9.19 -33.53 26.21
CA LEU A 245 -9.28 -34.94 26.60
C LEU A 245 -10.16 -35.03 27.84
N SER A 246 -11.41 -35.45 27.68
CA SER A 246 -12.26 -35.85 28.81
C SER A 246 -11.81 -37.23 29.29
N SER A 247 -11.18 -37.29 30.46
CA SER A 247 -10.91 -38.55 31.15
C SER A 247 -12.23 -39.17 31.64
N VAL A 248 -12.52 -40.39 31.17
CA VAL A 248 -13.57 -41.26 31.70
C VAL A 248 -13.03 -42.06 32.87
#